data_AF-A0A965Y570-F1
#
_entry.id   AF-A0A965Y570-F1
#
_cell.length_a   1.000
_cell.length_b   1.000
_cell.length_c   1.000
_cell.angle_alpha   90.00
_cell.angle_beta   90.00
_cell.angle_gamma   90.00
#
_symmetry.space_group_name_H-M   'P 1'
#
loop_
_entity.id
_entity.type
_entity.pdbx_description
1 polymer ?
#
loop_
_entity_poly.entity_id
_entity_poly.type
_entity_poly.pdbx_seq_one_letter_code
_entity_poly.pdbx_strand_id
1 'polypeptide(L)'
;MKPKVEIRFFEQMGLLILAGTIMVLTNMIGYKYTLIQSLQGYAVLGSIALAGVTASRFMSRFIKLPTMMYVSLAGLLLASPVSPVKEHVISWANNFAFLAPATALGAFAGISLGKDMKNFGRMGVKLIAITVLVITGTFIMSAFVADAVLKYMGSI
;
A
#
# COMPACT_ATOMS: atom_id res chain seq x y z
N MET A 1 -33.68 -3.09 -9.48
CA MET A 1 -32.35 -3.61 -9.07
C MET A 1 -31.24 -2.84 -9.78
N LYS A 2 -30.82 -1.66 -9.28
CA LYS A 2 -29.66 -0.89 -9.78
C LYS A 2 -28.82 -0.08 -8.74
N PRO A 3 -29.00 -0.13 -7.40
CA PRO A 3 -28.23 0.77 -6.52
C PRO A 3 -26.95 0.17 -5.88
N LYS A 4 -26.40 -0.96 -6.32
CA LYS A 4 -25.23 -1.58 -5.64
C LYS A 4 -23.86 -1.05 -6.09
N VAL A 5 -23.76 -0.35 -7.22
CA VAL A 5 -22.48 0.09 -7.79
C VAL A 5 -22.15 1.55 -7.43
N GLU A 6 -23.12 2.46 -7.46
CA GLU A 6 -22.90 3.87 -7.05
C GLU A 6 -22.54 4.02 -5.58
N ILE A 7 -23.19 3.26 -4.68
CA ILE A 7 -22.90 3.32 -3.23
C ILE A 7 -21.42 2.97 -2.96
N ARG A 8 -20.86 1.98 -3.67
CA ARG A 8 -19.44 1.61 -3.54
C ARG A 8 -18.49 2.68 -4.05
N PHE A 9 -18.87 3.45 -5.06
CA PHE A 9 -18.03 4.52 -5.60
C PHE A 9 -17.98 5.73 -4.67
N PHE A 10 -19.12 6.11 -4.08
CA PHE A 10 -19.20 7.14 -3.05
C PHE A 10 -18.49 6.73 -1.75
N GLU A 11 -18.61 5.47 -1.32
CA GLU A 11 -17.84 4.93 -0.20
C GLU A 11 -16.34 4.93 -0.50
N GLN A 12 -15.92 4.54 -1.71
CA GLN A 12 -14.51 4.57 -2.12
C GLN A 12 -13.95 5.98 -2.16
N MET A 13 -14.71 6.96 -2.68
CA MET A 13 -14.34 8.37 -2.62
C MET A 13 -14.25 8.87 -1.17
N GLY A 14 -15.23 8.53 -0.32
CA GLY A 14 -15.22 8.88 1.09
C GLY A 14 -14.02 8.28 1.84
N LEU A 15 -13.69 7.01 1.56
CA LEU A 15 -12.51 6.36 2.12
C LEU A 15 -11.22 6.98 1.63
N LEU A 16 -11.14 7.36 0.35
CA LEU A 16 -9.97 8.02 -0.25
C LEU A 16 -9.76 9.41 0.34
N ILE A 17 -10.83 10.17 0.59
CA ILE A 17 -10.77 11.49 1.24
C ILE A 17 -10.36 11.34 2.71
N LEU A 18 -10.95 10.38 3.43
CA LEU A 18 -10.60 10.10 4.82
C LEU A 18 -9.13 9.65 4.94
N ALA A 19 -8.71 8.70 4.10
CA ALA A 19 -7.34 8.21 4.06
C ALA A 19 -6.36 9.30 3.63
N GLY A 20 -6.73 10.13 2.65
CA GLY A 20 -5.95 11.30 2.21
C GLY A 20 -5.79 12.34 3.32
N THR A 21 -6.86 12.62 4.07
CA THR A 21 -6.83 13.55 5.21
C THR A 21 -5.94 13.01 6.34
N ILE A 22 -6.08 11.73 6.67
CA ILE A 22 -5.23 11.06 7.66
C ILE A 22 -3.77 11.09 7.20
N MET A 23 -3.47 10.78 5.92
CA MET A 23 -2.12 10.84 5.38
C MET A 23 -1.52 12.25 5.45
N VAL A 24 -2.27 13.29 5.09
CA VAL A 24 -1.78 14.68 5.15
C VAL A 24 -1.49 15.08 6.60
N LEU A 25 -2.41 14.79 7.53
CA LEU A 25 -2.22 15.09 8.95
C LEU A 25 -1.01 14.35 9.54
N THR A 26 -0.86 13.06 9.26
CA THR A 26 0.26 12.27 9.77
C THR A 26 1.59 12.65 9.11
N ASN A 27 1.61 13.07 7.84
CA ASN A 27 2.82 13.58 7.19
C ASN A 27 3.29 14.91 7.80
N MET A 28 2.36 15.80 8.16
CA MET A 28 2.69 17.04 8.86
C MET A 28 3.19 16.81 10.28
N ILE A 29 2.47 15.99 11.06
CA ILE A 29 2.73 15.79 12.49
C ILE A 29 3.89 14.83 12.73
N GLY A 30 3.95 13.73 11.97
CA GLY A 30 4.90 12.64 12.19
C GLY A 30 6.22 12.78 11.44
N TYR A 31 6.19 13.30 10.20
CA TYR A 31 7.36 13.31 9.31
C TYR A 31 7.87 14.72 8.96
N LYS A 32 7.24 15.78 9.49
CA LYS A 32 7.63 17.20 9.29
C LYS A 32 7.71 17.66 7.83
N TYR A 33 7.02 17.00 6.90
CA TYR A 33 6.94 17.47 5.52
C TYR A 33 6.04 18.71 5.42
N THR A 34 6.38 19.65 4.54
CA THR A 34 5.52 20.82 4.29
C THR A 34 4.24 20.38 3.58
N LEU A 35 3.10 21.02 3.89
CA LEU A 35 1.78 20.70 3.32
C LEU A 35 1.80 20.56 1.79
N ILE A 36 2.56 21.45 1.15
CA ILE A 36 2.74 21.53 -0.30
C ILE A 36 3.49 20.31 -0.85
N GLN A 37 4.56 19.86 -0.17
CA GLN A 37 5.34 18.68 -0.58
C GLN A 37 4.54 17.38 -0.42
N SER A 38 3.76 17.27 0.66
CA SER A 38 2.90 16.11 0.91
C SER A 38 1.76 16.01 -0.10
N LEU A 39 1.16 17.15 -0.47
CA LEU A 39 0.09 17.20 -1.46
C LEU A 39 0.60 16.83 -2.86
N GLN A 40 1.80 17.31 -3.20
CA GLN A 40 2.51 16.98 -4.42
C GLN A 40 2.81 15.49 -4.56
N GLY A 41 3.35 14.87 -3.51
CA GLY A 41 3.56 13.41 -3.47
C GLY A 41 2.25 12.64 -3.60
N TYR A 42 1.20 13.04 -2.87
CA TYR A 42 -0.12 12.42 -2.96
C TYR A 42 -0.73 12.52 -4.37
N ALA A 43 -0.61 13.66 -5.03
CA ALA A 43 -1.17 13.87 -6.37
C ALA A 43 -0.52 12.96 -7.42
N VAL A 44 0.82 12.80 -7.37
CA VAL A 44 1.56 11.91 -8.28
C VAL A 44 1.25 10.45 -7.99
N LEU A 45 1.22 10.05 -6.71
CA LEU A 45 0.86 8.68 -6.34
C LEU A 45 -0.60 8.37 -6.66
N GLY A 46 -1.49 9.35 -6.48
CA GLY A 46 -2.89 9.28 -6.85
C GLY A 46 -3.09 9.14 -8.36
N SER A 47 -2.33 9.85 -9.18
CA SER A 47 -2.41 9.72 -10.65
C SER A 47 -1.90 8.36 -11.13
N ILE A 48 -0.82 7.83 -10.52
CA ILE A 48 -0.33 6.46 -10.77
C ILE A 48 -1.38 5.43 -10.35
N ALA A 49 -1.99 5.60 -9.18
CA ALA A 49 -3.05 4.71 -8.70
C ALA A 49 -4.28 4.75 -9.62
N LEU A 50 -4.69 5.94 -10.10
CA LEU A 50 -5.79 6.08 -11.05
C LEU A 50 -5.48 5.39 -12.39
N ALA A 51 -4.26 5.54 -12.91
CA ALA A 51 -3.82 4.85 -14.12
C ALA A 51 -3.81 3.32 -13.91
N GLY A 52 -3.25 2.85 -12.78
CA GLY A 52 -3.21 1.44 -12.42
C GLY A 52 -4.60 0.82 -12.22
N VAL A 53 -5.53 1.55 -11.60
CA VAL A 53 -6.93 1.12 -11.43
C VAL A 53 -7.65 1.08 -12.77
N THR A 54 -7.45 2.08 -13.63
CA THR A 54 -8.04 2.12 -14.98
C THR A 54 -7.55 0.95 -15.83
N ALA A 55 -6.24 0.70 -15.82
CA ALA A 55 -5.64 -0.48 -16.45
C ALA A 55 -6.19 -1.79 -15.84
N SER A 56 -6.33 -1.86 -14.51
CA SER A 56 -6.89 -3.04 -13.84
C SER A 56 -8.35 -3.32 -14.24
N ARG A 57 -9.16 -2.28 -14.50
CA ARG A 57 -10.56 -2.43 -14.93
C ARG A 57 -10.63 -2.93 -16.37
N PHE A 58 -9.70 -2.51 -17.22
CA PHE A 58 -9.56 -2.99 -18.59
C PHE A 58 -9.08 -4.45 -18.64
N MET A 59 -8.02 -4.77 -17.88
CA MET A 59 -7.42 -6.12 -17.84
C MET A 59 -8.16 -7.12 -16.94
N SER A 60 -8.96 -6.68 -15.96
CA SER A 60 -9.85 -7.56 -15.16
C SER A 60 -10.84 -8.35 -16.01
N ARG A 61 -11.06 -7.93 -17.27
CA ARG A 61 -11.87 -8.68 -18.22
C ARG A 61 -11.16 -9.95 -18.74
N PHE A 62 -9.83 -9.98 -18.73
CA PHE A 62 -9.02 -11.13 -19.14
C PHE A 62 -8.47 -11.93 -17.96
N ILE A 63 -8.03 -11.25 -16.89
CA ILE A 63 -7.37 -11.89 -15.75
C ILE A 63 -7.96 -11.34 -14.44
N LYS A 64 -8.60 -12.22 -13.65
CA LYS A 64 -9.15 -11.88 -12.32
C LYS A 64 -8.04 -11.83 -11.27
N LEU A 65 -7.27 -10.75 -11.27
CA LEU A 65 -6.31 -10.45 -10.21
C LEU A 65 -6.82 -9.32 -9.31
N PRO A 66 -6.43 -9.29 -8.03
CA PRO A 66 -6.76 -8.19 -7.14
C PRO A 66 -6.27 -6.85 -7.72
N THR A 67 -7.11 -5.81 -7.66
CA THR A 67 -6.76 -4.47 -8.17
C THR A 67 -5.46 -3.92 -7.60
N MET A 68 -5.17 -4.19 -6.33
CA MET A 68 -3.92 -3.81 -5.66
C MET A 68 -2.67 -4.30 -6.40
N MET A 69 -2.72 -5.49 -6.99
CA MET A 69 -1.59 -6.08 -7.70
C MET A 69 -1.29 -5.36 -9.02
N TYR A 70 -2.34 -4.88 -9.71
CA TYR A 70 -2.17 -4.06 -10.91
C TYR A 70 -1.60 -2.68 -10.57
N VAL A 71 -2.05 -2.08 -9.47
CA VAL A 71 -1.55 -0.78 -9.01
C VAL A 71 -0.08 -0.88 -8.59
N SER A 72 0.30 -1.92 -7.83
CA SER A 72 1.70 -2.12 -7.43
C SER A 72 2.61 -2.42 -8.62
N LEU A 73 2.15 -3.21 -9.59
CA LEU A 73 2.91 -3.49 -10.81
C LEU A 73 3.07 -2.23 -11.67
N ALA A 74 2.03 -1.42 -11.82
CA ALA A 74 2.11 -0.14 -12.53
C ALA A 74 3.11 0.82 -11.86
N GLY A 75 3.07 0.92 -10.53
CA GLY A 75 4.06 1.68 -9.76
C GLY A 75 5.49 1.17 -9.97
N LEU A 76 5.69 -0.14 -9.94
CA LEU A 76 6.99 -0.78 -10.18
C LEU A 76 7.51 -0.49 -11.60
N LEU A 77 6.66 -0.59 -12.62
CA LEU A 77 7.03 -0.31 -14.00
C LEU A 77 7.40 1.17 -14.21
N LEU A 78 6.68 2.09 -13.58
CA LEU A 78 6.97 3.52 -13.66
C LEU A 78 8.21 3.94 -12.87
N ALA A 79 8.54 3.23 -11.79
CA ALA A 79 9.76 3.42 -11.00
C ALA A 79 10.97 2.65 -11.55
N SER A 80 10.76 1.72 -12.48
CA SER A 80 11.82 0.93 -13.12
C SER A 80 12.80 1.82 -13.89
N PRO A 81 14.10 1.48 -13.96
CA PRO A 81 15.11 2.24 -14.72
C PRO A 81 14.78 2.40 -16.21
N VAL A 82 13.86 1.59 -16.74
CA VAL A 82 13.35 1.63 -18.12
C VAL A 82 12.38 2.81 -18.35
N SER A 83 11.79 3.37 -17.29
CA SER A 83 10.81 4.45 -17.38
C SER A 83 11.47 5.83 -17.50
N PRO A 84 11.09 6.67 -18.49
CA PRO A 84 11.64 8.02 -18.66
C PRO A 84 11.20 9.00 -17.56
N VAL A 85 10.23 8.63 -16.72
CA VAL A 85 9.68 9.47 -15.64
C VAL A 85 10.21 9.05 -14.25
N LYS A 86 11.17 8.11 -14.19
CA LYS A 86 11.63 7.47 -12.94
C LYS A 86 12.08 8.46 -11.86
N GLU A 87 12.85 9.50 -12.22
CA GLU A 87 13.44 10.44 -11.27
C GLU A 87 12.38 11.30 -10.59
N HIS A 88 11.38 11.74 -11.36
CA HIS A 88 10.22 12.45 -10.83
C HIS A 88 9.32 11.52 -10.00
N VAL A 89 9.06 10.30 -10.44
CA VAL A 89 8.24 9.36 -9.65
C VAL A 89 8.89 9.03 -8.31
N ILE A 90 10.19 8.72 -8.29
CA ILE A 90 10.92 8.33 -7.08
C ILE A 90 11.09 9.52 -6.12
N SER A 91 11.48 10.69 -6.64
CA SER A 91 11.67 11.88 -5.81
C SER A 91 10.37 12.29 -5.12
N TRP A 92 9.23 12.17 -5.80
CA TRP A 92 7.95 12.61 -5.27
C TRP A 92 7.30 11.53 -4.38
N ALA A 93 7.53 10.25 -4.68
CA ALA A 93 7.14 9.15 -3.80
C ALA A 93 7.89 9.18 -2.45
N ASN A 94 9.16 9.59 -2.44
CA ASN A 94 9.95 9.73 -1.21
C ASN A 94 9.49 10.88 -0.31
N ASN A 95 8.72 11.84 -0.84
CA ASN A 95 8.14 12.93 -0.07
C ASN A 95 6.77 12.57 0.54
N PHE A 96 6.42 11.28 0.58
CA PHE A 96 5.12 10.81 1.04
C PHE A 96 5.23 9.57 1.92
N ALA A 97 4.84 9.65 3.18
CA ALA A 97 4.89 8.49 4.08
C ALA A 97 3.66 7.58 3.91
N PHE A 98 3.83 6.50 3.15
CA PHE A 98 2.80 5.46 2.98
C PHE A 98 2.41 4.73 4.27
N LEU A 99 3.25 4.79 5.31
CA LEU A 99 2.99 4.17 6.60
C LEU A 99 2.05 4.99 7.49
N ALA A 100 1.80 6.26 7.16
CA ALA A 100 0.88 7.15 7.89
C ALA A 100 -0.48 6.51 8.26
N PRO A 101 -1.23 5.92 7.32
CA PRO A 101 -2.53 5.31 7.63
C PRO A 101 -2.41 3.99 8.38
N ALA A 102 -1.23 3.37 8.49
CA ALA A 102 -1.06 2.08 9.15
C ALA A 102 -1.46 2.13 10.63
N THR A 103 -1.23 3.27 11.30
CA THR A 103 -1.64 3.49 12.69
C THR A 103 -3.17 3.50 12.84
N ALA A 104 -3.88 4.21 11.96
CA ALA A 104 -5.34 4.24 11.98
C ALA A 104 -5.92 2.86 11.69
N LEU A 105 -5.39 2.16 10.68
CA LEU A 105 -5.76 0.78 10.37
C LEU A 105 -5.48 -0.16 11.54
N GLY A 106 -4.34 -0.01 12.22
CA GLY A 106 -3.98 -0.74 13.43
C GLY A 106 -4.97 -0.50 14.56
N ALA A 107 -5.41 0.75 14.76
CA ALA A 107 -6.42 1.10 15.75
C ALA A 107 -7.78 0.45 15.42
N PHE A 108 -8.23 0.51 14.16
CA PHE A 108 -9.47 -0.16 13.73
C PHE A 108 -9.40 -1.68 13.87
N ALA A 109 -8.26 -2.29 13.51
CA ALA A 109 -8.03 -3.71 13.72
C ALA A 109 -8.08 -4.07 15.21
N GLY A 110 -7.46 -3.26 16.08
CA GLY A 110 -7.53 -3.42 17.53
C GLY A 110 -8.94 -3.33 18.09
N ILE A 111 -9.73 -2.32 17.68
CA ILE A 111 -11.14 -2.16 18.07
C ILE A 111 -11.98 -3.36 17.59
N SER A 112 -11.75 -3.83 16.37
CA SER A 112 -12.44 -5.00 15.82
C SER A 112 -12.13 -6.28 16.60
N LEU A 113 -10.87 -6.47 17.01
CA LEU A 113 -10.45 -7.61 17.83
C LEU A 113 -10.94 -7.52 19.28
N GLY A 114 -11.09 -6.30 19.81
CA GLY A 114 -11.57 -6.06 21.18
C GLY A 114 -13.00 -6.58 21.43
N LYS A 115 -13.84 -6.68 20.40
CA LYS A 115 -15.19 -7.27 20.50
C LYS A 115 -15.17 -8.76 20.84
N ASP A 116 -14.09 -9.47 20.47
CA ASP A 116 -13.91 -10.91 20.68
C ASP A 116 -12.72 -11.21 21.62
N MET A 117 -12.50 -10.36 22.64
CA MET A 117 -11.31 -10.40 23.50
C MET A 117 -11.05 -11.78 24.15
N LYS A 118 -12.11 -12.53 24.51
CA LYS A 118 -11.99 -13.87 25.10
C LYS A 118 -11.46 -14.91 24.11
N ASN A 119 -11.85 -14.82 22.83
CA ASN A 119 -11.33 -15.67 21.77
C ASN A 119 -9.94 -15.23 21.34
N PHE A 120 -9.69 -13.91 21.30
CA PHE A 120 -8.36 -13.35 21.03
C PHE A 120 -7.32 -13.83 22.03
N GLY A 121 -7.61 -13.83 23.34
CA GLY A 121 -6.67 -14.33 24.36
C GLY A 121 -6.31 -15.81 24.18
N ARG A 122 -7.28 -16.65 23.78
CA ARG A 122 -7.03 -18.08 23.48
C ARG A 122 -6.23 -18.29 22.20
N MET A 123 -6.40 -17.43 21.20
CA MET A 123 -5.67 -17.50 19.92
C MET A 123 -4.34 -16.73 19.92
N GLY A 124 -4.12 -15.81 20.87
CA GLY A 124 -3.02 -14.84 20.84
C GLY A 124 -1.65 -15.49 20.74
N VAL A 125 -1.38 -16.52 21.54
CA VAL A 125 -0.10 -17.26 21.50
C VAL A 125 0.12 -17.91 20.13
N LYS A 126 -0.92 -18.47 19.52
CA LYS A 126 -0.84 -19.05 18.16
C LYS A 126 -0.59 -17.96 17.12
N LEU A 127 -1.27 -16.82 17.23
CA LEU A 127 -1.08 -15.69 16.32
C LEU A 127 0.35 -15.13 16.39
N ILE A 128 0.93 -15.01 17.59
CA ILE A 128 2.33 -14.56 17.75
C ILE A 128 3.28 -15.54 17.06
N ALA A 129 3.14 -16.85 17.32
CA ALA A 129 3.99 -17.86 16.69
C ALA A 129 3.88 -17.87 15.16
N ILE A 130 2.65 -17.80 14.62
CA ILE A 130 2.40 -17.72 13.17
C ILE A 130 3.01 -16.44 12.59
N THR A 131 2.86 -15.30 13.27
CA THR A 131 3.39 -14.01 12.80
C THR A 131 4.91 -14.02 12.72
N VAL A 132 5.59 -14.53 13.76
CA VAL A 132 7.05 -14.67 13.75
C VAL A 132 7.48 -15.59 12.60
N LEU A 133 6.85 -16.75 12.46
CA LEU A 133 7.19 -17.71 11.41
C LEU A 133 6.97 -17.12 9.99
N VAL A 134 5.88 -16.38 9.77
CA VAL A 134 5.58 -15.74 8.48
C VAL A 134 6.57 -14.61 8.18
N ILE A 135 6.84 -13.72 9.14
CA ILE A 135 7.79 -12.60 8.95
C ILE A 135 9.19 -13.15 8.68
N THR A 136 9.65 -14.12 9.48
CA THR A 136 10.96 -14.75 9.30
C THR A 136 11.04 -15.49 7.97
N GLY A 137 10.01 -16.28 7.61
CA GLY A 137 10.00 -17.03 6.35
C GLY A 137 10.00 -16.13 5.12
N THR A 138 9.17 -15.08 5.12
CA THR A 138 9.13 -14.11 4.00
C THR A 138 10.42 -13.31 3.88
N PHE A 139 11.05 -12.95 5.01
CA PHE A 139 12.34 -12.26 5.01
C PHE A 139 13.46 -13.14 4.45
N ILE A 140 13.60 -14.38 4.92
CA ILE A 140 14.66 -15.32 4.46
C ILE A 140 14.53 -15.58 2.96
N MET A 141 13.32 -15.83 2.47
CA MET A 141 13.09 -16.07 1.05
C MET A 141 13.40 -14.82 0.21
N SER A 142 13.01 -13.63 0.69
CA SER A 142 13.32 -12.36 0.01
C SER A 142 14.82 -12.09 -0.03
N ALA A 143 15.54 -12.38 1.06
CA ALA A 143 16.99 -12.25 1.14
C ALA A 143 17.70 -13.22 0.18
N PHE A 144 17.24 -14.47 0.08
CA PHE A 144 17.78 -15.45 -0.86
C PHE A 144 17.60 -15.00 -2.32
N VAL A 145 16.41 -14.51 -2.68
CA VAL A 145 16.16 -13.97 -4.03
C VAL A 145 17.02 -12.73 -4.30
N ALA A 146 17.15 -11.83 -3.32
CA ALA A 146 18.01 -10.65 -3.46
C ALA A 146 19.47 -11.05 -3.68
N ASP A 147 20.00 -12.00 -2.90
CA ASP A 147 21.37 -12.50 -3.03
C ASP A 147 21.61 -13.15 -4.41
N ALA A 148 20.67 -13.98 -4.88
CA ALA A 148 20.75 -14.60 -6.20
C ALA A 148 20.75 -13.57 -7.34
N VAL A 149 19.89 -12.54 -7.25
CA VAL A 149 19.80 -11.47 -8.26
C VAL A 149 21.06 -10.59 -8.22
N LEU A 150 21.56 -10.24 -7.03
CA LEU A 150 22.76 -9.40 -6.88
C LEU A 150 24.02 -10.10 -7.40
N LYS A 151 24.17 -11.41 -7.15
CA LYS A 151 25.22 -12.24 -7.75
C LYS A 151 25.12 -12.31 -9.26
N TYR A 152 23.90 -12.47 -9.79
CA TYR A 152 23.68 -12.45 -11.24
C TYR A 152 24.04 -11.09 -11.88
N MET A 153 23.79 -9.98 -11.18
CA MET A 153 24.18 -8.63 -11.61
C MET A 153 25.66 -8.30 -11.36
N GLY A 154 26.44 -9.19 -10.74
CA GLY A 154 27.86 -8.99 -10.45
C GLY A 154 28.15 -7.89 -9.42
N SER A 155 27.15 -7.50 -8.62
CA SER A 155 27.29 -6.47 -7.59
C SER A 155 27.88 -7.02 -6.28
N ILE A 156 27.91 -8.36 -6.12
CA ILE A 156 28.49 -9.13 -5.02
C ILE A 156 28.98 -10.46 -5.59
#